data_AF-N8WNQ1-F1
#
_entry.id   AF-N8WNQ1-F1
#
_cell.length_a   1.000
_cell.length_b   1.000
_cell.length_c   1.000
_cell.angle_alpha   90.00
_cell.angle_beta   90.00
_cell.angle_gamma   90.00
#
_symmetry.space_group_name_H-M   'P 1'
#
loop_
_entity.id
_entity.type
_entity.pdbx_description
1 polymer ?
#
loop_
_entity_poly.entity_id
_entity_poly.type
_entity_poly.pdbx_seq_one_letter_code
_entity_poly.pdbx_strand_id
1 'polypeptide(L)'
;MNLTIEQMREIVDGAPEDGTHFKLLLGVPIFYLLSSNDEADLAGLWIDDGDDSYWGLSSYQNWELLLEENRFISIADLRAALADHDRTDYVTDIRNHIAPTTVVIER
;
A
#
# COMPACT_ATOMS: atom_id res chain seq x y z
N MET A 1 0.33 9.71 7.50
CA MET A 1 0.48 8.38 8.14
C MET A 1 1.70 7.70 7.55
N ASN A 2 2.60 7.13 8.38
CA ASN A 2 3.78 6.40 7.90
C ASN A 2 3.53 4.90 8.13
N LEU A 3 3.52 4.12 7.05
CA LEU A 3 3.37 2.66 7.09
C LEU A 3 4.76 2.00 7.05
N THR A 4 4.92 0.89 7.76
CA THR A 4 6.09 0.01 7.58
C THR A 4 5.89 -0.89 6.35
N ILE A 5 6.97 -1.48 5.83
CA ILE A 5 6.91 -2.42 4.71
C ILE A 5 5.99 -3.61 5.01
N GLU A 6 6.07 -4.17 6.21
CA GLU A 6 5.19 -5.27 6.63
C GLU A 6 3.72 -4.87 6.64
N GLN A 7 3.40 -3.66 7.13
CA GLN A 7 2.03 -3.15 7.08
C GLN A 7 1.54 -2.95 5.65
N MET A 8 2.40 -2.46 4.75
CA MET A 8 2.05 -2.33 3.33
C MET A 8 1.76 -3.70 2.70
N ARG A 9 2.53 -4.74 3.04
CA ARG A 9 2.28 -6.12 2.56
C ARG A 9 0.95 -6.65 3.05
N GLU A 10 0.69 -6.55 4.36
CA GLU A 10 -0.58 -7.00 4.96
C GLU A 10 -1.80 -6.34 4.29
N ILE A 11 -1.71 -5.03 4.02
CA ILE A 11 -2.78 -4.28 3.34
C ILE A 11 -2.96 -4.76 1.90
N VAL A 12 -1.87 -4.98 1.15
CA VAL A 12 -1.95 -5.43 -0.25
C VAL A 12 -2.48 -6.86 -0.35
N ASP A 13 -2.10 -7.74 0.58
CA ASP A 13 -2.53 -9.14 0.61
C ASP A 13 -3.99 -9.27 1.06
N GLY A 14 -4.47 -8.38 1.94
CA GLY A 14 -5.86 -8.33 2.38
C GLY A 14 -6.80 -7.56 1.44
N ALA A 15 -6.29 -6.96 0.37
CA ALA A 15 -7.11 -6.17 -0.55
C ALA A 15 -8.01 -7.08 -1.42
N PRO A 16 -9.30 -6.77 -1.58
CA PRO A 16 -10.16 -7.48 -2.54
C PRO A 16 -9.65 -7.26 -3.98
N GLU A 17 -10.00 -8.18 -4.89
CA GLU A 17 -9.50 -8.18 -6.28
C GLU A 17 -9.68 -6.83 -6.99
N ASP A 18 -10.86 -6.23 -6.84
CA ASP A 18 -11.21 -4.93 -7.42
C ASP A 18 -10.88 -3.73 -6.50
N GLY A 19 -10.24 -3.97 -5.35
CA GLY A 19 -9.84 -2.93 -4.41
C GLY A 19 -8.79 -1.99 -5.00
N THR A 20 -9.16 -0.72 -5.18
CA THR A 20 -8.28 0.30 -5.76
C THR A 20 -7.56 1.13 -4.71
N HIS A 21 -8.22 1.38 -3.58
CA HIS A 21 -7.76 2.28 -2.52
C HIS A 21 -8.04 1.67 -1.16
N PHE A 22 -7.28 2.07 -0.15
CA PHE A 22 -7.60 1.75 1.24
C PHE A 22 -7.51 2.96 2.15
N LYS A 23 -8.13 2.83 3.32
CA LYS A 23 -8.05 3.76 4.45
C LYS A 23 -8.04 2.97 5.76
N LEU A 24 -7.33 3.48 6.76
CA LEU A 24 -7.53 3.05 8.15
C LEU A 24 -8.59 3.93 8.81
N LEU A 25 -9.70 3.33 9.27
CA LEU A 25 -10.73 4.00 10.05
C LEU A 25 -10.79 3.36 11.43
N LEU A 26 -10.49 4.13 12.48
CA LEU A 26 -10.44 3.63 13.87
C LEU A 26 -9.57 2.37 14.05
N GLY A 27 -8.48 2.26 13.26
CA GLY A 27 -7.58 1.11 13.28
C GLY A 27 -8.06 -0.10 12.45
N VAL A 28 -9.18 0.02 11.75
CA VAL A 28 -9.72 -1.01 10.88
C VAL A 28 -9.35 -0.69 9.42
N PRO A 29 -8.75 -1.63 8.67
CA PRO A 29 -8.50 -1.45 7.24
C PRO A 29 -9.82 -1.52 6.49
N ILE A 30 -10.06 -0.51 5.67
CA ILE A 30 -11.24 -0.43 4.82
C ILE A 30 -10.81 -0.22 3.37
N PHE A 31 -11.30 -1.08 2.47
CA PHE A 31 -10.97 -1.04 1.05
C PHE A 31 -12.10 -0.45 0.21
N TYR A 32 -11.70 0.23 -0.86
CA TYR A 32 -12.61 0.98 -1.71
C TYR A 32 -12.33 0.71 -3.20
N LEU A 33 -13.42 0.61 -3.94
CA LEU A 33 -13.44 0.73 -5.39
C LEU A 33 -13.81 2.18 -5.73
N LEU A 34 -12.79 3.01 -5.94
CA LEU A 34 -12.92 4.36 -6.46
C LEU A 34 -12.51 4.34 -7.93
N SER A 35 -13.34 4.93 -8.80
CA SER A 35 -12.87 5.21 -10.15
C SER A 35 -11.71 6.19 -10.06
N SER A 36 -10.62 5.91 -10.77
CA SER A 36 -9.36 6.68 -10.77
C SER A 36 -9.47 8.15 -11.20
N ASN A 37 -10.68 8.65 -11.41
CA ASN A 37 -10.95 10.04 -11.70
C ASN A 37 -11.46 10.65 -10.41
N ASP A 38 -10.63 11.52 -9.83
CA ASP A 38 -10.99 12.42 -8.74
C ASP A 38 -12.43 12.91 -8.87
N GLU A 39 -13.15 12.97 -7.74
CA GLU A 39 -14.58 13.35 -7.60
C GLU A 39 -15.62 12.21 -7.71
N ALA A 40 -15.30 10.98 -7.31
CA ALA A 40 -16.33 9.93 -7.22
C ALA A 40 -17.31 10.18 -6.04
N ASP A 41 -18.49 10.72 -6.34
CA ASP A 41 -19.63 10.90 -5.39
C ASP A 41 -20.11 9.57 -4.76
N LEU A 42 -19.76 8.43 -5.36
CA LEU A 42 -20.12 7.08 -4.95
C LEU A 42 -18.89 6.15 -5.03
N ALA A 43 -18.58 5.43 -3.96
CA ALA A 43 -17.56 4.39 -3.95
C ALA A 43 -18.16 3.03 -3.58
N GLY A 44 -17.61 1.97 -4.19
CA GLY A 44 -17.78 0.63 -3.64
C GLY A 44 -16.96 0.51 -2.37
N LEU A 45 -17.57 0.03 -1.29
CA LEU A 45 -16.94 -0.21 0.01
C LEU A 45 -16.87 -1.72 0.23
N TRP A 46 -15.68 -2.25 0.49
CA TRP A 46 -15.55 -3.64 0.92
C TRP A 46 -15.84 -3.75 2.41
N ILE A 47 -16.76 -4.63 2.76
CA ILE A 47 -17.15 -4.93 4.13
C ILE A 47 -16.81 -6.39 4.38
N ASP A 48 -16.05 -6.64 5.43
CA ASP A 48 -15.82 -7.97 5.99
C ASP A 48 -16.46 -7.99 7.38
N ASP A 49 -17.50 -8.81 7.56
CA ASP A 49 -18.20 -8.94 8.83
C ASP A 49 -17.69 -10.11 9.69
N GLY A 50 -16.69 -10.85 9.19
CA GLY A 50 -16.08 -12.00 9.84
C GLY A 50 -16.70 -13.34 9.46
N ASP A 51 -17.92 -13.36 8.90
CA ASP A 51 -18.55 -14.56 8.35
C ASP A 51 -18.52 -14.52 6.81
N ASP A 52 -18.78 -13.36 6.22
CA ASP A 52 -18.75 -13.12 4.78
C ASP A 52 -18.06 -11.77 4.46
N SER A 53 -17.61 -11.65 3.21
CA SER A 53 -17.04 -10.40 2.70
C SER A 53 -17.74 -9.98 1.40
N TYR A 54 -18.17 -8.73 1.31
CA TYR A 54 -18.98 -8.25 0.19
C TYR A 54 -18.77 -6.75 -0.11
N TRP A 55 -19.15 -6.36 -1.33
CA TRP A 55 -19.18 -4.95 -1.75
C TRP A 55 -20.50 -4.28 -1.37
N GLY A 56 -20.42 -3.22 -0.58
CA GLY A 56 -21.49 -2.26 -0.32
C GLY A 56 -21.33 -0.97 -1.14
N LEU A 57 -22.39 -0.15 -1.16
CA LEU A 57 -22.33 1.21 -1.68
C LEU A 57 -22.16 2.20 -0.54
N SER A 58 -21.25 3.16 -0.70
CA SER A 58 -21.05 4.26 0.23
C SER A 58 -21.17 5.60 -0.50
N SER A 59 -22.02 6.49 0.02
CA SER A 59 -22.09 7.89 -0.42
C SER A 59 -21.05 8.71 0.33
N TYR A 60 -20.05 9.21 -0.38
CA TYR A 60 -18.81 9.68 0.25
C TYR A 60 -18.79 11.16 0.66
N GLN A 61 -19.94 11.74 1.01
CA GLN A 61 -20.03 13.13 1.48
C GLN A 61 -19.63 13.31 2.96
N ASN A 62 -18.74 12.45 3.49
CA ASN A 62 -18.21 12.64 4.83
C ASN A 62 -17.10 13.70 4.81
N TRP A 63 -17.39 14.83 5.44
CA TRP A 63 -16.46 15.93 5.79
C TRP A 63 -15.09 15.47 6.33
N GLU A 64 -15.00 14.26 6.87
CA GLU A 64 -13.75 13.62 7.28
C GLU A 64 -12.77 13.34 6.13
N LEU A 65 -13.23 13.22 4.87
CA LEU A 65 -12.39 13.07 3.68
C LEU A 65 -11.56 14.32 3.33
N LEU A 66 -11.99 15.49 3.81
CA LEU A 66 -11.30 16.76 3.56
C LEU A 66 -10.09 16.96 4.48
N LEU A 67 -9.89 16.07 5.45
CA LEU A 67 -8.73 16.10 6.33
C LEU A 67 -7.57 15.36 5.67
N GLU A 68 -6.40 16.01 5.56
CA GLU A 68 -5.20 15.45 4.91
C GLU A 68 -4.76 14.11 5.51
N GLU A 69 -5.03 13.90 6.80
CA GLU A 69 -4.74 12.66 7.54
C GLU A 69 -5.65 11.48 7.15
N ASN A 70 -6.76 11.75 6.46
CA ASN A 70 -7.77 10.79 6.03
C ASN A 70 -7.72 10.48 4.52
N ARG A 71 -6.69 10.94 3.82
CA ARG A 71 -6.53 10.72 2.38
C ARG A 71 -6.40 9.23 2.06
N PHE A 72 -7.08 8.80 1.00
CA PHE A 72 -6.92 7.45 0.47
C PHE A 72 -5.48 7.19 0.07
N ILE A 73 -5.07 5.93 0.22
CA ILE A 73 -3.82 5.43 -0.30
C ILE A 73 -4.14 4.44 -1.41
N SER A 74 -3.56 4.67 -2.58
CA SER A 74 -3.69 3.80 -3.75
C SER A 74 -3.02 2.44 -3.47
N ILE A 75 -3.76 1.35 -3.71
CA ILE A 75 -3.21 -0.01 -3.63
C ILE A 75 -2.14 -0.22 -4.70
N ALA A 76 -2.28 0.43 -5.86
CA ALA A 76 -1.27 0.38 -6.91
C ALA A 76 0.05 1.04 -6.47
N ASP A 77 -0.03 2.15 -5.74
CA ASP A 77 1.16 2.84 -5.22
C ASP A 77 1.87 2.01 -4.16
N LEU A 78 1.11 1.32 -3.28
CA LEU A 78 1.69 0.38 -2.33
C LEU A 78 2.40 -0.78 -3.04
N ARG A 79 1.76 -1.39 -4.04
CA ARG A 79 2.37 -2.46 -4.84
C ARG A 79 3.65 -2.00 -5.52
N ALA A 80 3.67 -0.78 -6.05
CA ALA A 80 4.86 -0.20 -6.67
C ALA A 80 5.98 0.05 -5.65
N ALA A 81 5.65 0.58 -4.47
CA ALA A 81 6.61 0.81 -3.40
C ALA A 81 7.21 -0.50 -2.86
N LEU A 82 6.40 -1.54 -2.69
CA LEU A 82 6.87 -2.88 -2.30
C LEU A 82 7.79 -3.50 -3.36
N ALA A 83 7.44 -3.38 -4.64
CA ALA A 83 8.28 -3.89 -5.73
C ALA A 83 9.63 -3.16 -5.81
N ASP A 84 9.66 -1.84 -5.57
CA ASP A 84 10.91 -1.07 -5.53
C ASP A 84 11.76 -1.42 -4.30
N HIS A 85 11.12 -1.62 -3.14
CA HIS A 85 11.79 -2.10 -1.92
C HIS A 85 12.44 -3.47 -2.15
N ASP A 86 11.70 -4.44 -2.70
CA ASP A 86 12.22 -5.79 -2.97
C ASP A 86 13.34 -5.80 -4.01
N ARG A 87 13.31 -4.86 -4.96
CA ARG A 87 14.40 -4.67 -5.91
C ARG A 87 15.66 -4.08 -5.25
N THR A 88 15.51 -3.21 -4.26
CA THR A 88 16.62 -2.49 -3.61
C THR A 88 17.22 -3.25 -2.44
N ASP A 89 16.50 -4.18 -1.81
CA ASP A 89 16.99 -5.01 -0.70
C ASP A 89 18.06 -6.04 -1.14
N TYR A 90 18.23 -6.25 -2.45
CA TYR A 90 19.30 -7.09 -3.03
C TYR A 90 20.71 -6.47 -3.01
N VAL A 91 20.90 -5.25 -2.50
CA VAL A 91 22.21 -4.56 -2.52
C VAL A 91 23.02 -4.77 -1.22
N THR A 92 22.66 -5.74 -0.39
CA THR A 92 23.44 -6.09 0.81
C THR A 92 24.56 -7.11 0.54
N ASP A 93 24.46 -7.94 -0.50
CA ASP A 93 25.47 -8.96 -0.82
C ASP A 93 26.64 -8.47 -1.69
N ILE A 94 26.46 -7.39 -2.48
CA ILE A 94 27.50 -6.94 -3.43
C ILE A 94 28.66 -6.23 -2.73
N ARG A 95 28.43 -5.62 -1.55
CA ARG A 95 29.51 -4.93 -0.80
C ARG A 95 30.43 -5.86 0.00
N ASN A 96 30.06 -7.12 0.21
CA ASN A 96 30.94 -8.13 0.81
C ASN A 96 31.62 -9.04 -0.22
N HIS A 97 31.33 -8.89 -1.52
CA HIS A 97 31.93 -9.71 -2.58
C HIS A 97 33.16 -9.09 -3.27
N ILE A 98 33.47 -7.81 -3.02
CA ILE A 98 34.80 -7.29 -3.38
C ILE A 98 35.78 -7.84 -2.34
N ALA A 99 36.31 -9.01 -2.67
CA ALA A 99 37.14 -9.84 -1.82
C ALA A 99 38.22 -9.03 -1.05
N PRO A 100 38.56 -9.44 0.19
CA PRO A 100 39.65 -8.86 0.99
C PRO A 100 41.05 -9.08 0.38
N THR A 101 41.13 -9.58 -0.87
CA THR A 101 42.36 -9.92 -1.59
C THR A 101 42.68 -8.97 -2.75
N THR A 102 41.99 -7.82 -2.86
CA THR A 102 42.38 -6.80 -3.84
C THR A 102 43.70 -6.16 -3.43
N VAL A 103 44.82 -6.77 -3.83
CA VAL A 103 46.15 -6.18 -3.74
C VAL A 103 46.24 -5.09 -4.81
N VAL A 104 46.23 -3.83 -4.39
CA VAL A 104 46.65 -2.73 -5.25
C VAL A 104 48.15 -2.90 -5.48
N ILE A 105 48.54 -3.33 -6.68
CA ILE A 105 49.94 -3.27 -7.10
C ILE A 105 50.18 -1.83 -7.56
N GLU A 106 50.81 -1.04 -6.69
CA GLU A 106 51.33 0.27 -7.03
C GLU A 106 52.48 0.08 -8.05
N ARG A 107 52.39 0.80 -9.18
CA ARG A 107 53.44 0.89 -10.19
C ARG A 107 53.94 2.33 -10.26
#